data_AF-A0A3M7AMD3-F1
#
_entry.id   AF-A0A3M7AMD3-F1
#
_cell.length_a   1.000
_cell.length_b   1.000
_cell.length_c   1.000
_cell.angle_alpha   90.00
_cell.angle_beta   90.00
_cell.angle_gamma   90.00
#
_symmetry.space_group_name_H-M   'P 1'
#
loop_
_entity.id
_entity.type
_entity.pdbx_description
1 polymer ?
#
loop_
_entity_poly.entity_id
_entity_poly.type
_entity_poly.pdbx_seq_one_letter_code
_entity_poly.pdbx_strand_id
1 'polypeptide(L)'
;RRQNLSEESLKANVQRLKEYKQRLVLFPRKTKSPKAGEASAEETKKARESGHEGKVVNSNNFFPISNEVKIQEGKVADYPSEQAAVRKLRVARSDARLVGKREKRAKAKEEEAAAAKK
;
A
#
# COMPACT_ATOMS: atom_id res chain seq x y z
N ARG A 1 -16.73 2.25 5.41
CA ARG A 1 -16.49 2.44 3.96
C ARG A 1 -15.01 2.75 3.78
N ARG A 2 -14.18 1.80 3.36
CA ARG A 2 -12.72 2.00 3.26
C ARG A 2 -12.39 3.06 2.20
N GLN A 3 -11.43 3.93 2.50
CA GLN A 3 -10.79 4.84 1.54
C GLN A 3 -9.29 4.56 1.53
N ASN A 4 -8.64 4.70 0.38
CA ASN A 4 -7.19 4.57 0.24
C ASN A 4 -6.59 5.96 0.17
N LEU A 5 -5.62 6.26 1.04
CA LEU A 5 -4.88 7.52 1.03
C LEU A 5 -3.56 7.42 0.25
N SER A 6 -3.01 6.21 0.11
CA SER A 6 -1.76 5.96 -0.61
C SER A 6 -2.02 5.20 -1.91
N GLU A 7 -1.34 5.61 -2.99
CA GLU A 7 -1.40 4.91 -4.27
C GLU A 7 -0.73 3.53 -4.21
N GLU A 8 0.32 3.39 -3.41
CA GLU A 8 1.09 2.15 -3.26
C GLU A 8 0.18 1.01 -2.76
N SER A 9 -0.62 1.29 -1.72
CA SER A 9 -1.56 0.31 -1.18
C SER A 9 -2.67 -0.03 -2.18
N LEU A 10 -3.13 0.96 -2.97
CA LEU A 10 -4.14 0.73 -4.00
C LEU A 10 -3.59 -0.19 -5.11
N LYS A 11 -2.40 0.11 -5.63
CA LYS A 11 -1.74 -0.68 -6.69
C LYS A 11 -1.52 -2.12 -6.24
N ALA A 12 -1.00 -2.34 -5.04
CA ALA A 12 -0.79 -3.67 -4.47
C ALA A 12 -2.11 -4.46 -4.34
N ASN A 13 -3.18 -3.81 -3.86
CA ASN A 13 -4.49 -4.48 -3.71
C ASN A 13 -5.13 -4.81 -5.06
N VAL A 14 -5.01 -3.92 -6.05
CA VAL A 14 -5.51 -4.17 -7.41
C VAL A 14 -4.77 -5.36 -8.03
N GLN A 15 -3.44 -5.41 -7.89
CA GLN A 15 -2.65 -6.54 -8.37
C GLN A 15 -3.09 -7.85 -7.70
N ARG A 16 -3.24 -7.85 -6.37
CA ARG A 16 -3.73 -9.02 -5.62
C ARG A 16 -5.09 -9.52 -6.13
N LEU A 17 -6.02 -8.61 -6.43
CA LEU A 17 -7.34 -8.98 -6.96
C LEU A 17 -7.26 -9.54 -8.38
N LYS A 18 -6.36 -9.02 -9.22
CA LYS A 18 -6.12 -9.57 -10.57
C LYS A 18 -5.57 -10.99 -10.51
N GLU A 19 -4.57 -11.22 -9.67
CA GLU A 19 -3.98 -12.55 -9.45
C GLU A 19 -5.01 -13.54 -8.88
N TYR A 20 -5.83 -13.08 -7.91
CA TYR A 20 -6.93 -13.89 -7.39
C TYR A 20 -7.92 -14.29 -8.49
N LYS A 21 -8.34 -13.34 -9.33
CA LYS A 21 -9.29 -13.60 -10.43
C LYS A 21 -8.74 -14.59 -11.46
N GLN A 22 -7.43 -14.58 -11.74
CA GLN A 22 -6.79 -15.54 -12.64
C GLN A 22 -6.76 -16.97 -12.07
N ARG A 23 -6.63 -17.10 -10.74
CA ARG A 23 -6.58 -18.39 -10.04
C ARG A 23 -7.95 -18.86 -9.54
N LEU A 24 -9.00 -18.06 -9.69
CA LEU A 24 -10.37 -18.42 -9.32
C LEU A 24 -10.96 -19.36 -10.37
N VAL A 25 -11.59 -20.46 -9.90
CA VAL A 25 -12.45 -21.30 -10.74
C VAL A 25 -13.88 -21.04 -10.30
N LEU A 26 -14.67 -20.41 -11.17
CA LEU A 26 -16.08 -20.14 -10.90
C LEU A 26 -16.94 -21.26 -11.49
N PHE A 27 -17.53 -22.10 -10.64
CA PHE A 27 -18.41 -23.16 -11.11
C PHE A 27 -19.71 -22.59 -11.71
N PRO A 28 -20.16 -23.09 -12.87
CA PRO A 28 -21.41 -22.67 -13.45
C PRO A 28 -22.59 -23.13 -12.58
N ARG A 29 -23.59 -22.24 -12.40
CA ARG A 29 -24.82 -22.61 -11.66
C ARG A 29 -25.61 -23.69 -12.39
N LYS A 30 -25.55 -23.71 -13.73
CA LYS A 30 -26.14 -24.73 -14.59
C LYS A 30 -25.05 -25.27 -15.50
N THR A 31 -24.68 -26.53 -15.33
CA THR A 31 -23.60 -27.19 -16.08
C THR A 31 -23.83 -27.21 -17.60
N LYS A 32 -25.09 -27.24 -18.03
CA LYS A 32 -25.49 -27.27 -19.46
C LYS A 32 -25.46 -25.89 -20.14
N SER A 33 -25.38 -24.81 -19.38
CA SER A 33 -25.41 -23.44 -19.92
C SER A 33 -24.50 -22.51 -19.11
N PRO A 34 -23.18 -22.71 -19.20
CA PRO A 34 -22.21 -21.84 -18.54
C PRO A 34 -22.27 -20.42 -19.10
N LYS A 35 -22.14 -19.42 -18.23
CA LYS A 35 -22.08 -18.00 -18.58
C LYS A 35 -20.63 -17.55 -18.81
N ALA A 36 -20.47 -16.37 -19.41
CA ALA A 36 -19.16 -15.76 -19.59
C ALA A 36 -18.44 -15.58 -18.24
N GLY A 37 -17.22 -16.11 -18.15
CA GLY A 37 -16.41 -16.08 -16.92
C GLY A 37 -16.63 -17.25 -15.95
N GLU A 38 -17.53 -18.18 -16.27
CA GLU A 38 -17.66 -19.46 -15.58
C GLU A 38 -16.71 -20.50 -16.22
N ALA A 39 -16.28 -21.48 -15.42
CA ALA A 39 -15.32 -22.50 -15.83
C ALA A 39 -15.93 -23.50 -16.82
N SER A 40 -15.11 -24.03 -17.73
CA SER A 40 -15.54 -25.02 -18.71
C SER A 40 -15.85 -26.38 -18.07
N ALA A 41 -16.55 -27.27 -18.80
CA ALA A 41 -16.84 -28.63 -18.32
C ALA A 41 -15.57 -29.44 -18.01
N GLU A 42 -14.44 -29.14 -18.66
CA GLU A 42 -13.16 -29.80 -18.40
C GLU A 42 -12.46 -29.22 -17.17
N GLU A 43 -12.47 -27.88 -17.03
CA GLU A 43 -11.89 -27.21 -15.87
C GLU A 43 -12.61 -27.55 -14.57
N THR A 44 -13.95 -27.69 -14.64
CA THR A 44 -14.77 -28.10 -13.50
C THR A 44 -14.51 -29.55 -13.09
N LYS A 45 -14.30 -30.46 -14.04
CA LYS A 45 -13.89 -31.84 -13.76
C LYS A 45 -12.49 -31.90 -13.17
N LYS A 46 -11.52 -31.20 -13.76
CA LYS A 46 -10.15 -31.09 -13.23
C LYS A 46 -10.14 -30.56 -11.80
N ALA A 47 -10.85 -29.46 -11.54
CA ALA A 47 -10.97 -28.90 -10.20
C ALA A 47 -11.65 -29.85 -9.18
N ARG A 48 -12.44 -30.83 -9.64
CA ARG A 48 -13.09 -31.83 -8.78
C ARG A 48 -12.25 -33.08 -8.56
N GLU A 49 -11.48 -33.50 -9.56
CA GLU A 49 -10.82 -34.82 -9.63
C GLU A 49 -9.31 -34.75 -9.36
N SER A 50 -8.60 -33.78 -9.94
CA SER A 50 -7.13 -33.63 -9.83
C SER A 50 -6.71 -32.72 -8.67
N GLY A 51 -7.67 -32.27 -7.86
CA GLY A 51 -7.45 -31.27 -6.82
C GLY A 51 -7.35 -29.85 -7.38
N HIS A 52 -7.23 -28.89 -6.47
CA HIS A 52 -7.20 -27.46 -6.77
C HIS A 52 -5.76 -26.95 -6.93
N GLU A 53 -4.89 -27.73 -7.57
CA GLU A 53 -3.48 -27.34 -7.73
C GLU A 53 -3.37 -26.00 -8.49
N GLY A 54 -2.75 -25.00 -7.85
CA GLY A 54 -2.64 -23.65 -8.40
C GLY A 54 -3.95 -22.83 -8.44
N LYS A 55 -5.08 -23.36 -7.94
CA LYS A 55 -6.39 -22.68 -7.92
C LYS A 55 -6.86 -22.39 -6.49
N VAL A 56 -7.52 -21.25 -6.30
CA VAL A 56 -7.86 -20.77 -4.96
C VAL A 56 -9.02 -21.58 -4.36
N VAL A 57 -8.76 -22.23 -3.22
CA VAL A 57 -9.78 -22.87 -2.38
C VAL A 57 -10.04 -22.02 -1.15
N ASN A 58 -8.98 -21.76 -0.38
CA ASN A 58 -8.98 -20.85 0.75
C ASN A 58 -8.08 -19.67 0.42
N SER A 59 -8.66 -18.46 0.43
CA SER A 59 -7.95 -17.21 0.12
C SER A 59 -6.71 -16.99 0.99
N ASN A 60 -6.78 -17.37 2.27
CA ASN A 60 -5.68 -17.22 3.22
C ASN A 60 -4.49 -18.13 2.91
N ASN A 61 -4.73 -19.36 2.45
CA ASN A 61 -3.67 -20.32 2.13
C ASN A 61 -3.00 -20.00 0.79
N PHE A 62 -3.78 -19.53 -0.18
CA PHE A 62 -3.29 -19.24 -1.53
C PHE A 62 -2.66 -17.85 -1.70
N PHE A 63 -3.00 -16.92 -0.80
CA PHE A 63 -2.44 -15.57 -0.75
C PHE A 63 -2.06 -15.19 0.69
N PRO A 64 -1.07 -15.88 1.30
CA PRO A 64 -0.58 -15.50 2.60
C PRO A 64 -0.05 -14.06 2.56
N ILE A 65 -0.36 -13.28 3.58
CA ILE A 65 0.20 -11.93 3.74
C ILE A 65 1.50 -12.12 4.54
N SER A 66 2.64 -12.12 3.85
CA SER A 66 3.94 -12.09 4.54
C SER A 66 4.37 -10.64 4.75
N ASN A 67 4.59 -10.28 6.02
CA ASN A 67 5.18 -9.00 6.39
C ASN A 67 6.69 -9.19 6.54
N GLU A 68 7.34 -9.57 5.44
CA GLU A 68 8.79 -9.75 5.43
C GLU A 68 9.48 -8.38 5.45
N VAL A 69 10.30 -8.17 6.48
CA VAL A 69 11.19 -7.01 6.53
C VAL A 69 12.36 -7.29 5.61
N LYS A 70 12.34 -6.71 4.42
CA LYS A 70 13.47 -6.80 3.48
C LYS A 70 14.58 -5.86 3.93
N ILE A 71 15.57 -6.40 4.64
CA ILE A 71 16.82 -5.67 4.94
C ILE A 71 17.65 -5.69 3.66
N GLN A 72 17.90 -4.51 3.08
CA GLN A 72 18.80 -4.38 1.94
C GLN A 72 20.21 -4.13 2.45
N GLU A 73 21.07 -5.15 2.33
CA GLU A 73 22.50 -4.98 2.54
C GLU A 73 23.10 -4.27 1.31
N GLY A 74 23.92 -3.25 1.56
CA GLY A 74 24.60 -2.49 0.52
C GLY A 74 25.97 -2.03 1.01
N LYS A 75 26.77 -1.46 0.13
CA LYS A 75 28.10 -0.98 0.53
C LYS A 75 27.92 0.21 1.46
N VAL A 76 28.78 0.36 2.47
CA VAL A 76 28.75 1.50 3.40
C VAL A 76 28.82 2.84 2.67
N ALA A 77 29.46 2.88 1.49
CA ALA A 77 29.51 4.06 0.64
C ALA A 77 28.15 4.53 0.11
N ASP A 78 27.18 3.61 -0.07
CA ASP A 78 25.82 3.93 -0.52
C ASP A 78 24.97 4.54 0.61
N TYR A 79 25.43 4.41 1.86
CA TYR A 79 24.79 4.91 3.08
C TYR A 79 25.67 5.96 3.77
N PRO A 80 25.76 7.19 3.22
CA PRO A 80 26.59 8.23 3.80
C PRO A 80 26.13 8.54 5.23
N SER A 81 27.09 8.64 6.15
CA SER A 81 26.80 8.96 7.55
C SER A 81 26.23 10.38 7.65
N GLU A 82 25.03 10.51 8.22
CA GLU A 82 24.45 11.82 8.45
C GLU A 82 25.10 12.49 9.69
N GLN A 83 25.75 13.63 9.48
CA GLN A 83 26.34 14.38 10.59
C GLN A 83 25.25 14.90 11.53
N ALA A 84 25.45 14.72 12.83
CA ALA A 84 24.58 15.22 13.90
C ALA A 84 23.10 14.79 13.80
N ALA A 85 22.81 13.53 13.45
CA ALA A 85 21.45 12.96 13.38
C ALA A 85 20.57 13.28 14.61
N VAL A 86 21.12 13.22 15.82
CA VAL A 86 20.41 13.57 17.06
C VAL A 86 19.94 15.03 17.06
N ARG A 87 20.77 15.96 16.59
CA ARG A 87 20.42 17.37 16.48
C ARG A 87 19.32 17.56 15.44
N LYS A 88 19.43 16.92 14.27
CA LYS A 88 18.42 16.98 13.19
C LYS A 88 17.05 16.53 13.70
N LEU A 89 16.98 15.41 14.42
CA LEU A 89 15.73 14.92 15.02
C LEU A 89 15.17 15.90 16.06
N ARG A 90 16.01 16.53 16.88
CA ARG A 90 15.57 17.55 17.86
C ARG A 90 15.04 18.81 17.17
N VAL A 91 15.69 19.26 16.11
CA VAL A 91 15.23 20.41 15.30
C VAL A 91 13.89 20.09 14.66
N ALA A 92 13.73 18.95 13.99
CA ALA A 92 12.46 18.53 13.39
C ALA A 92 11.30 18.49 14.42
N ARG A 93 11.56 17.97 15.63
CA ARG A 93 10.57 18.01 16.73
C ARG A 93 10.23 19.44 17.16
N SER A 94 11.24 20.31 17.27
CA SER A 94 11.04 21.71 17.63
C SER A 94 10.24 22.46 16.58
N ASP A 95 10.53 22.23 15.30
CA ASP A 95 9.85 22.86 14.17
C ASP A 95 8.38 22.43 14.13
N ALA A 96 8.08 21.12 14.21
CA ALA A 96 6.73 20.60 14.28
C ALA A 96 5.94 21.17 15.49
N ARG A 97 6.58 21.34 16.64
CA ARG A 97 5.95 21.91 17.85
C ARG A 97 5.70 23.42 17.75
N LEU A 98 6.55 24.15 17.03
CA LEU A 98 6.55 25.62 17.02
C LEU A 98 5.88 26.23 15.79
N VAL A 99 5.33 25.44 14.86
CA VAL A 99 4.66 25.92 13.62
C VAL A 99 3.71 27.09 13.91
N GLY A 100 2.67 26.89 14.72
CA GLY A 100 1.68 27.94 14.96
C GLY A 100 2.22 29.18 15.67
N LYS A 101 3.20 29.03 16.59
CA LYS A 101 3.85 30.18 17.25
C LYS A 101 4.70 30.97 16.27
N ARG A 102 5.39 30.30 15.34
CA ARG A 102 6.20 30.94 14.31
C ARG A 102 5.33 31.63 13.28
N GLU A 103 4.24 31.01 12.83
CA GLU A 103 3.25 31.63 11.95
C GLU A 103 2.63 32.88 12.58
N LYS A 104 2.22 32.81 13.85
CA LYS A 104 1.67 33.98 14.56
C LYS A 104 2.69 35.13 14.64
N ARG A 105 3.96 34.83 14.93
CA ARG A 105 5.02 35.86 14.98
C ARG A 105 5.36 36.41 13.60
N ALA A 106 5.32 35.57 12.56
CA ALA A 106 5.55 36.02 11.19
C ALA A 106 4.47 37.01 10.76
N LYS A 107 3.18 36.68 10.99
CA LYS A 107 2.06 37.57 10.71
C LYS A 107 2.13 38.89 11.48
N ALA A 108 2.42 38.83 12.78
CA ALA A 108 2.58 40.06 13.58
C ALA A 108 3.72 40.95 13.07
N LYS A 109 4.86 40.37 12.68
CA LYS A 109 5.97 41.14 12.09
C LYS A 109 5.62 41.74 10.74
N GLU A 110 4.86 41.03 9.91
CA GLU A 110 4.38 41.55 8.63
C GLU A 110 3.38 42.70 8.82
N GLU A 111 2.47 42.58 9.78
CA GLU A 111 1.52 43.64 10.16
C GLU A 111 2.24 44.88 10.71
N GLU A 112 3.24 44.71 11.59
CA GLU A 112 4.08 45.80 12.09
C GLU A 112 4.90 46.47 10.98
N ALA A 113 5.49 45.69 10.07
CA ALA A 113 6.23 46.21 8.93
C ALA A 113 5.33 46.93 7.92
N ALA A 114 4.07 46.50 7.77
CA ALA A 114 3.08 47.18 6.94
C ALA A 114 2.59 48.48 7.59
N ALA A 115 2.44 48.51 8.92
CA ALA A 115 2.09 49.71 9.67
C ALA A 115 3.21 50.75 9.65
N ALA A 116 4.48 50.34 9.69
CA ALA A 116 5.64 51.23 9.60
C ALA A 116 5.89 51.81 8.18
N LYS A 117 5.23 51.26 7.15
CA LYS A 117 5.30 51.74 5.76
C LYS A 117 4.12 52.65 5.39
N LYS A 118 3.12 52.79 6.26
CA LYS A 118 2.04 53.79 6.14
C LYS A 118 2.43 55.06 6.89
#